data_AF-A0AAX3SKN5-F1
#
_entry.id   AF-A0AAX3SKN5-F1
#
_cell.length_a   1.000
_cell.length_b   1.000
_cell.length_c   1.000
_cell.angle_alpha   90.00
_cell.angle_beta   90.00
_cell.angle_gamma   90.00
#
_symmetry.space_group_name_H-M   'P 1'
#
loop_
_entity.id
_entity.type
_entity.pdbx_description
1 polymer ?
#
loop_
_entity_poly.entity_id
_entity_poly.type
_entity_poly.pdbx_seq_one_letter_code
_entity_poly.pdbx_strand_id
1 'polypeptide(L)'
;MMNTAADHLYTLHRNAFTLAPVIQSFYLNWEPIEKDILLSYLVLPLVSFPAMQDYLNTANRTSSIRTMTSDSSRLVGLALRISEYKPITNKALLILRSDESLQINDDLSVLASENRQSENADPNMLRYARQLAMVFRNESVVTIYRMLGLKSL
;
A
#
# COMPACT_ATOMS: atom_id res chain seq x y z
N MET A 1 17.89 -6.23 -29.22
CA MET A 1 16.51 -6.44 -28.74
C MET A 1 15.82 -5.10 -28.76
N MET A 2 14.71 -5.00 -29.48
CA MET A 2 14.05 -3.74 -29.86
C MET A 2 13.07 -3.35 -28.74
N ASN A 3 13.39 -2.28 -28.02
CA ASN A 3 12.59 -1.76 -26.92
C ASN A 3 11.46 -0.91 -27.51
N THR A 4 10.22 -1.35 -27.43
CA THR A 4 9.10 -0.67 -28.09
C THR A 4 8.60 0.50 -27.24
N ALA A 5 8.19 1.61 -27.88
CA ALA A 5 7.52 2.72 -27.19
C ALA A 5 6.26 2.28 -26.41
N ALA A 6 5.66 1.16 -26.80
CA ALA A 6 4.59 0.48 -26.05
C ALA A 6 5.05 -0.05 -24.68
N ASP A 7 6.28 -0.57 -24.57
CA ASP A 7 6.85 -1.01 -23.27
C ASP A 7 7.05 0.18 -22.34
N HIS A 8 7.44 1.33 -22.89
CA HIS A 8 7.54 2.60 -22.17
C HIS A 8 6.17 3.13 -21.73
N LEU A 9 5.11 2.94 -22.52
CA LEU A 9 3.73 3.31 -22.14
C LEU A 9 3.19 2.41 -21.01
N TYR A 10 3.50 1.11 -21.02
CA TYR A 10 3.17 0.21 -19.90
C TYR A 10 4.00 0.52 -18.62
N THR A 11 5.24 1.00 -18.75
CA THR A 11 6.01 1.51 -17.61
C THR A 11 5.56 2.89 -17.13
N LEU A 12 4.93 3.69 -18.00
CA LEU A 12 4.47 5.04 -17.68
C LEU A 12 3.30 5.06 -16.67
N HIS A 13 2.39 4.08 -16.74
CA HIS A 13 1.23 4.00 -15.82
C HIS A 13 1.54 3.39 -14.45
N ARG A 14 2.74 2.84 -14.26
CA ARG A 14 3.21 2.33 -12.95
C ARG A 14 4.62 2.82 -12.67
N ASN A 15 4.83 4.13 -12.77
CA ASN A 15 6.06 4.73 -12.27
C ASN A 15 5.98 4.89 -10.74
N ALA A 16 7.09 4.67 -10.04
CA ALA A 16 7.17 4.79 -8.58
C ALA A 16 6.71 6.17 -8.08
N PHE A 17 6.92 7.24 -8.87
CA PHE A 17 6.40 8.58 -8.56
C PHE A 17 4.87 8.66 -8.48
N THR A 18 4.16 7.89 -9.30
CA THR A 18 2.68 7.84 -9.29
C THR A 18 2.15 7.02 -8.12
N LEU A 19 2.91 6.00 -7.69
CA LEU A 19 2.50 5.08 -6.62
C LEU A 19 2.98 5.51 -5.22
N ALA A 20 4.04 6.32 -5.14
CA ALA A 20 4.54 6.88 -3.88
C ALA A 20 3.45 7.61 -3.08
N PRO A 21 2.65 8.52 -3.68
CA PRO A 21 1.56 9.18 -2.96
C PRO A 21 0.49 8.20 -2.42
N VAL A 22 0.32 7.03 -3.04
CA VAL A 22 -0.60 5.99 -2.56
C VAL A 22 -0.09 5.36 -1.25
N ILE A 23 1.20 5.05 -1.18
CA ILE A 23 1.82 4.57 0.07
C ILE A 23 1.80 5.67 1.14
N GLN A 24 2.13 6.91 0.78
CA GLN A 24 2.05 8.05 1.70
C GLN A 24 0.62 8.23 2.24
N SER A 25 -0.40 8.11 1.38
CA SER A 25 -1.81 8.26 1.79
C SER A 25 -2.24 7.24 2.83
N PHE A 26 -1.71 6.00 2.76
CA PHE A 26 -1.88 5.02 3.84
C PHE A 26 -1.27 5.54 5.14
N TYR A 27 0.00 5.95 5.14
CA TYR A 27 0.69 6.35 6.37
C TYR A 27 0.21 7.68 6.96
N LEU A 28 -0.30 8.61 6.15
CA LEU A 28 -0.98 9.82 6.64
C LEU A 28 -2.25 9.50 7.46
N ASN A 29 -2.79 8.29 7.33
CA ASN A 29 -3.98 7.82 8.01
C ASN A 29 -3.67 6.61 8.93
N TRP A 30 -2.40 6.37 9.21
CA TRP A 30 -1.91 5.29 10.05
C TRP A 30 -1.27 5.87 11.30
N GLU A 31 -1.50 5.24 12.46
CA GLU A 31 -0.80 5.61 13.69
C GLU A 31 0.53 4.84 13.75
N PRO A 32 1.68 5.51 13.88
CA PRO A 32 2.98 4.85 13.87
C PRO A 32 3.10 3.77 14.96
N ILE A 33 3.50 2.57 14.56
CA ILE A 33 3.81 1.46 15.47
C ILE A 33 5.09 0.75 15.05
N GLU A 34 5.72 0.02 15.98
CA GLU A 34 6.96 -0.72 15.74
C GLU A 34 6.86 -1.58 14.46
N LYS A 35 7.87 -1.45 13.58
CA LYS A 35 8.00 -2.21 12.32
C LYS A 35 6.86 -2.03 11.32
N ASP A 36 6.05 -0.99 11.44
CA ASP A 36 4.96 -0.74 10.49
C ASP A 36 5.42 -0.41 9.07
N ILE A 37 6.70 -0.12 8.84
CA ILE A 37 7.27 -0.02 7.49
C ILE A 37 6.95 -1.25 6.64
N LEU A 38 6.78 -2.43 7.26
CA LEU A 38 6.40 -3.67 6.58
C LEU A 38 5.01 -3.58 5.95
N LEU A 39 4.11 -2.72 6.44
CA LEU A 39 2.78 -2.53 5.85
C LEU A 39 2.85 -1.89 4.46
N SER A 40 3.92 -1.15 4.14
CA SER A 40 4.12 -0.57 2.80
C SER A 40 4.09 -1.61 1.68
N TYR A 41 4.56 -2.84 1.95
CA TYR A 41 4.55 -3.94 0.99
C TYR A 41 3.15 -4.55 0.77
N LEU A 42 2.18 -4.22 1.62
CA LEU A 42 0.80 -4.65 1.49
C LEU A 42 -0.07 -3.63 0.76
N VAL A 43 0.27 -2.33 0.83
CA VAL A 43 -0.56 -1.24 0.30
C VAL A 43 -0.86 -1.45 -1.19
N LEU A 44 0.15 -1.40 -2.06
CA LEU A 44 -0.06 -1.46 -3.52
C LEU A 44 -0.71 -2.78 -3.99
N PRO A 45 -0.26 -3.98 -3.53
CA PRO A 45 -0.90 -5.24 -3.89
C PRO A 45 -2.39 -5.32 -3.53
N LEU A 46 -2.81 -4.71 -2.43
CA LEU A 46 -4.18 -4.73 -1.95
C LEU A 46 -5.03 -3.67 -2.66
N VAL A 47 -4.56 -2.42 -2.74
CA VAL A 47 -5.37 -1.32 -3.32
C VAL A 47 -5.49 -1.38 -4.84
N SER A 48 -4.63 -2.13 -5.52
CA SER A 48 -4.67 -2.32 -6.98
C SER A 48 -5.47 -3.55 -7.43
N PHE A 49 -5.96 -4.39 -6.51
CA PHE A 49 -6.62 -5.64 -6.88
C PHE A 49 -8.15 -5.48 -6.94
N PRO A 50 -8.81 -5.80 -8.08
CA PRO A 50 -10.23 -5.49 -8.27
C PRO A 50 -11.16 -5.98 -7.16
N ALA A 51 -11.06 -7.25 -6.75
CA ALA A 51 -11.93 -7.79 -5.69
C ALA A 51 -11.70 -7.11 -4.33
N MET A 52 -10.49 -6.58 -4.09
CA MET A 52 -10.21 -5.78 -2.89
C MET A 52 -10.70 -4.34 -3.04
N GLN A 53 -10.63 -3.76 -4.24
CA GLN A 53 -11.17 -2.42 -4.54
C GLN A 53 -12.68 -2.37 -4.31
N ASP A 54 -13.43 -3.41 -4.71
CA ASP A 54 -14.87 -3.48 -4.46
C ASP A 54 -15.20 -3.39 -2.95
N TYR A 55 -14.42 -4.07 -2.12
CA TYR A 55 -14.53 -3.96 -0.66
C TYR A 55 -14.11 -2.58 -0.15
N LEU A 56 -12.93 -2.09 -0.54
CA LEU A 56 -12.39 -0.80 -0.08
C LEU A 56 -13.26 0.39 -0.52
N ASN A 57 -13.98 0.27 -1.63
CA ASN A 57 -14.92 1.28 -2.11
C ASN A 57 -16.08 1.52 -1.14
N THR A 58 -16.51 0.47 -0.43
CA THR A 58 -17.64 0.51 0.52
C THR A 58 -17.21 0.46 1.98
N ALA A 59 -15.90 0.28 2.23
CA ALA A 59 -15.33 0.25 3.57
C ALA A 59 -15.62 1.54 4.32
N ASN A 60 -15.96 1.39 5.60
CA ASN A 60 -16.32 2.50 6.47
C ASN A 60 -15.82 2.24 7.89
N ARG A 61 -16.17 3.12 8.84
CA ARG A 61 -15.66 3.05 10.21
C ARG A 61 -15.99 1.74 10.94
N THR A 62 -16.91 0.88 10.49
CA THR A 62 -17.13 -0.44 11.12
C THR A 62 -16.39 -1.58 10.42
N SER A 63 -15.78 -1.32 9.26
CA SER A 63 -14.93 -2.27 8.55
C SER A 63 -13.68 -2.62 9.36
N SER A 64 -13.23 -3.87 9.20
CA SER A 64 -12.05 -4.41 9.87
C SER A 64 -11.39 -5.44 8.97
N ILE A 65 -10.12 -5.72 9.20
CA ILE A 65 -9.41 -6.80 8.53
C ILE A 65 -10.12 -8.16 8.67
N ARG A 66 -10.86 -8.40 9.75
CA ARG A 66 -11.69 -9.61 9.88
C ARG A 66 -12.82 -9.66 8.83
N THR A 67 -13.55 -8.56 8.62
CA THR A 67 -14.62 -8.52 7.60
C THR A 67 -14.06 -8.41 6.18
N MET A 68 -12.85 -7.88 6.03
CA MET A 68 -12.12 -7.88 4.77
C MET A 68 -11.74 -9.30 4.35
N THR A 69 -11.19 -10.09 5.28
CA THR A 69 -10.64 -11.44 5.04
C THR A 69 -11.69 -12.55 5.07
N SER A 70 -12.93 -12.25 5.45
CA SER A 70 -14.04 -13.23 5.42
C SER A 70 -14.42 -13.69 4.01
N ASP A 71 -13.98 -12.98 2.98
CA ASP A 71 -14.11 -13.36 1.58
C ASP A 71 -12.72 -13.65 1.02
N SER A 72 -12.42 -14.94 0.86
CA SER A 72 -11.10 -15.40 0.42
C SER A 72 -10.76 -14.99 -1.02
N SER A 73 -11.75 -14.67 -1.86
CA SER A 73 -11.52 -14.24 -3.25
C SER A 73 -10.63 -12.99 -3.33
N ARG A 74 -10.71 -12.12 -2.31
CA ARG A 74 -9.92 -10.88 -2.20
C ARG A 74 -8.43 -11.12 -1.97
N LEU A 75 -8.07 -12.30 -1.45
CA LEU A 75 -6.71 -12.66 -1.07
C LEU A 75 -6.02 -13.58 -2.08
N VAL A 76 -6.73 -14.02 -3.13
CA VAL A 76 -6.19 -14.94 -4.14
C VAL A 76 -4.91 -14.36 -4.75
N GLY A 77 -3.83 -15.14 -4.70
CA GLY A 77 -2.52 -14.74 -5.25
C GLY A 77 -1.85 -13.56 -4.54
N LEU A 78 -2.27 -13.19 -3.33
CA LEU A 78 -1.71 -12.03 -2.61
C LEU A 78 -0.18 -12.14 -2.43
N ALA A 79 0.34 -13.31 -2.06
CA ALA A 79 1.78 -13.52 -1.89
C ALA A 79 2.57 -13.27 -3.19
N LEU A 80 2.04 -13.71 -4.34
CA LEU A 80 2.64 -13.46 -5.64
C LEU A 80 2.64 -11.96 -5.95
N ARG A 81 1.50 -11.28 -5.75
CA ARG A 81 1.39 -9.82 -5.96
C ARG A 81 2.36 -9.05 -5.06
N ILE A 82 2.51 -9.42 -3.79
CA ILE A 82 3.50 -8.79 -2.90
C ILE A 82 4.92 -8.93 -3.48
N SER A 83 5.28 -10.12 -3.96
CA SER A 83 6.58 -10.34 -4.60
C SER A 83 6.77 -9.48 -5.85
N GLU A 84 5.75 -9.36 -6.70
CA GLU A 84 5.78 -8.57 -7.93
C GLU A 84 5.88 -7.06 -7.67
N TYR A 85 5.20 -6.55 -6.64
CA TYR A 85 5.22 -5.13 -6.29
C TYR A 85 6.44 -4.73 -5.44
N LYS A 86 7.15 -5.67 -4.81
CA LYS A 86 8.29 -5.36 -3.93
C LYS A 86 9.32 -4.39 -4.56
N PRO A 87 9.78 -4.56 -5.82
CA PRO A 87 10.75 -3.64 -6.40
C PRO A 87 10.22 -2.22 -6.57
N ILE A 88 8.93 -2.04 -6.89
CA ILE A 88 8.34 -0.72 -7.06
C ILE A 88 8.00 -0.06 -5.71
N THR A 89 7.57 -0.85 -4.71
CA THR A 89 7.42 -0.37 -3.34
C THR A 89 8.73 0.18 -2.80
N ASN A 90 9.85 -0.53 -3.01
CA ASN A 90 11.18 -0.05 -2.60
C ASN A 90 11.54 1.31 -3.22
N LYS A 91 11.29 1.47 -4.53
CA LYS A 91 11.54 2.74 -5.24
C LYS A 91 10.63 3.86 -4.71
N ALA A 92 9.36 3.56 -4.47
CA ALA A 92 8.41 4.52 -3.94
C ALA A 92 8.80 4.97 -2.51
N LEU A 93 9.20 4.05 -1.64
CA LEU A 93 9.72 4.38 -0.30
C LEU A 93 10.98 5.24 -0.37
N LEU A 94 11.89 4.96 -1.31
CA LEU A 94 13.09 5.78 -1.50
C LEU A 94 12.72 7.22 -1.93
N ILE A 95 11.77 7.38 -2.86
CA ILE A 95 11.28 8.69 -3.29
C ILE A 95 10.70 9.44 -2.08
N LEU A 96 9.78 8.82 -1.35
CA LEU A 96 9.11 9.43 -0.19
C LEU A 96 10.07 9.79 0.94
N ARG A 97 11.15 9.02 1.12
CA ARG A 97 12.19 9.37 2.09
C ARG A 97 13.06 10.53 1.59
N SER A 98 13.38 10.55 0.30
CA SER A 98 14.26 11.55 -0.29
C SER A 98 13.63 12.94 -0.37
N ASP A 99 12.30 13.00 -0.44
CA ASP A 99 11.53 14.25 -0.46
C ASP A 99 10.88 14.58 0.90
N GLU A 100 11.30 13.88 1.96
CA GLU A 100 10.86 14.09 3.35
C GLU A 100 9.36 13.86 3.58
N SER A 101 8.66 13.22 2.63
CA SER A 101 7.26 12.81 2.79
C SER A 101 7.08 11.64 3.76
N LEU A 102 8.12 10.84 3.97
CA LEU A 102 8.18 9.80 5.00
C LEU A 102 9.50 9.85 5.77
N GLN A 103 9.41 9.71 7.08
CA GLN A 103 10.51 9.43 8.00
C GLN A 103 10.37 8.00 8.54
N ILE A 104 11.49 7.30 8.66
CA ILE A 104 11.55 5.98 9.31
C ILE A 104 12.34 6.14 10.60
N ASN A 105 11.73 5.78 11.73
CA ASN A 105 12.34 5.86 13.05
C ASN A 105 13.21 4.61 13.34
N ASP A 106 13.95 4.63 14.45
CA ASP A 106 14.86 3.55 14.83
C ASP A 106 14.16 2.20 15.06
N ASP A 107 12.91 2.23 15.52
CA ASP A 107 12.05 1.05 15.71
C ASP A 107 11.34 0.60 14.41
N LEU A 108 11.71 1.21 13.28
CA LEU A 108 11.14 0.99 11.96
C LEU A 108 9.65 1.39 11.85
N SER A 109 9.17 2.22 12.78
CA SER A 109 7.90 2.92 12.60
C SER A 109 8.02 4.04 11.55
N VAL A 110 6.93 4.33 10.86
CA VAL A 110 6.87 5.30 9.76
C VAL A 110 6.04 6.50 10.16
N LEU A 111 6.63 7.68 10.05
CA LEU A 111 5.96 8.96 10.16
C LEU A 111 5.78 9.55 8.77
N ALA A 112 4.53 9.84 8.39
CA ALA A 112 4.23 10.54 7.14
C ALA A 112 3.96 12.02 7.39
N SER A 113 4.45 12.85 6.47
CA SER A 113 4.18 14.29 6.44
C SER A 113 3.40 14.64 5.19
N GLU A 114 2.52 15.64 5.28
CA GLU A 114 1.85 16.17 4.08
C GLU A 114 2.89 16.86 3.19
N ASN A 115 2.95 16.46 1.92
CA ASN A 115 3.76 17.12 0.90
C ASN A 115 2.96 17.18 -0.41
N ARG A 116 3.25 18.13 -1.29
CA ARG A 116 2.51 18.41 -2.54
C ARG A 116 2.79 17.40 -3.67
N GLN A 117 3.01 16.13 -3.34
CA GLN A 117 3.36 15.08 -4.33
C GLN A 117 2.13 14.39 -4.95
N SER A 118 0.90 14.77 -4.59
CA SER A 118 -0.31 14.06 -5.01
C SER A 118 -0.83 14.40 -6.41
N GLU A 119 -0.21 15.33 -7.14
CA GLU A 119 -0.77 15.88 -8.40
C GLU A 119 -0.97 14.82 -9.50
N ASN A 120 -0.22 13.71 -9.46
CA ASN A 120 -0.24 12.68 -10.51
C ASN A 120 -0.79 11.32 -10.07
N ALA A 121 -1.25 11.16 -8.83
CA ALA A 121 -1.72 9.86 -8.33
C ALA A 121 -3.21 9.63 -8.62
N ASP A 122 -3.61 8.38 -8.86
CA ASP A 122 -5.01 8.00 -9.04
C ASP A 122 -5.81 8.30 -7.76
N PRO A 123 -6.81 9.21 -7.81
CA PRO A 123 -7.61 9.58 -6.65
C PRO A 123 -8.31 8.40 -5.97
N ASN A 124 -8.70 7.38 -6.74
CA ASN A 124 -9.31 6.18 -6.17
C ASN A 124 -8.29 5.35 -5.39
N MET A 125 -7.06 5.19 -5.90
CA MET A 125 -6.01 4.48 -5.18
C MET A 125 -5.61 5.20 -3.90
N LEU A 126 -5.52 6.54 -3.91
CA LEU A 126 -5.33 7.34 -2.70
C LEU A 126 -6.43 7.07 -1.67
N ARG A 127 -7.70 7.12 -2.10
CA ARG A 127 -8.84 6.81 -1.24
C ARG A 127 -8.77 5.38 -0.69
N TYR A 128 -8.46 4.39 -1.52
CA TYR A 128 -8.35 3.00 -1.09
C TYR A 128 -7.22 2.77 -0.10
N ALA A 129 -6.09 3.45 -0.25
CA ALA A 129 -5.00 3.39 0.72
C ALA A 129 -5.40 3.94 2.10
N ARG A 130 -6.13 5.07 2.13
CA ARG A 130 -6.74 5.59 3.36
C ARG A 130 -7.72 4.59 3.98
N GLN A 131 -8.60 3.99 3.17
CA GLN A 131 -9.56 2.99 3.67
C GLN A 131 -8.84 1.75 4.21
N LEU A 132 -7.74 1.34 3.59
CA LEU A 132 -6.95 0.22 4.05
C LEU A 132 -6.33 0.49 5.43
N ALA A 133 -5.77 1.68 5.66
CA ALA A 133 -5.26 2.07 6.98
C ALA A 133 -6.35 2.00 8.06
N MET A 134 -7.54 2.49 7.74
CA MET A 134 -8.72 2.38 8.62
C MET A 134 -9.14 0.92 8.88
N VAL A 135 -9.05 0.04 7.88
CA VAL A 135 -9.38 -1.39 8.03
C VAL A 135 -8.35 -2.14 8.89
N PHE A 136 -7.09 -1.71 8.85
CA PHE A 136 -5.98 -2.27 9.63
C PHE A 136 -5.86 -1.71 11.03
N ARG A 137 -6.57 -0.62 11.35
CA ARG A 137 -6.46 0.05 12.65
C ARG A 137 -6.70 -0.93 13.82
N ASN A 138 -6.08 -0.64 14.96
CA ASN A 138 -6.14 -1.43 16.19
C ASN A 138 -5.51 -2.83 16.09
N GLU A 139 -4.84 -3.16 14.98
CA GLU A 139 -4.17 -4.45 14.79
C GLU A 139 -2.66 -4.24 14.69
N SER A 140 -1.89 -5.15 15.29
CA SER A 140 -0.43 -5.13 15.15
C SER A 140 -0.02 -5.60 13.75
N VAL A 141 1.19 -5.21 13.32
CA VAL A 141 1.79 -5.66 12.04
C VAL A 141 1.73 -7.17 11.90
N VAL A 142 2.13 -7.91 12.95
CA VAL A 142 2.13 -9.38 12.96
C VAL A 142 0.72 -9.95 12.77
N THR A 143 -0.27 -9.37 13.46
CA THR A 143 -1.66 -9.80 13.38
C THR A 143 -2.26 -9.54 11.99
N ILE A 144 -1.93 -8.41 11.37
CA ILE A 144 -2.31 -8.08 9.99
C ILE A 144 -1.78 -9.15 9.01
N TYR A 145 -0.47 -9.41 9.05
CA TYR A 145 0.16 -10.40 8.17
C TYR A 145 -0.44 -11.80 8.36
N ARG A 146 -0.70 -12.21 9.61
CA ARG A 146 -1.33 -13.50 9.93
C ARG A 146 -2.75 -13.61 9.37
N MET A 147 -3.58 -12.58 9.53
CA MET A 147 -4.95 -12.60 8.99
C MET A 147 -4.99 -12.58 7.46
N LEU A 148 -3.98 -12.02 6.81
CA LEU A 148 -3.82 -12.09 5.36
C LEU A 148 -3.30 -13.46 4.87
N GLY A 149 -3.02 -14.41 5.79
CA GLY A 149 -2.54 -15.75 5.45
C GLY A 149 -1.07 -15.79 5.00
N LEU A 150 -0.29 -14.74 5.31
CA LEU A 150 1.12 -14.64 4.95
C LEU A 150 1.97 -15.33 6.02
N LYS A 151 2.70 -16.38 5.63
CA LYS A 151 3.42 -17.28 6.55
C LYS A 151 4.82 -16.82 6.94
N SER A 152 5.32 -15.74 6.34
CA SER A 152 6.62 -15.16 6.66
C SER A 152 6.58 -13.65 6.48
N LEU A 153 7.15 -12.91 7.44
CA LEU A 153 7.56 -11.52 7.29
C LEU A 153 8.86 -11.45 6.49
#